data_AF-A0A6I4HPC0-F1
#
_entry.id   AF-A0A6I4HPC0-F1
#
_cell.length_a   1.000
_cell.length_b   1.000
_cell.length_c   1.000
_cell.angle_alpha   90.00
_cell.angle_beta   90.00
_cell.angle_gamma   90.00
#
_symmetry.space_group_name_H-M   'P 1'
#
loop_
_entity.id
_entity.type
_entity.pdbx_description
1 polymer ?
#
loop_
_entity_poly.entity_id
_entity_poly.type
_entity_poly.pdbx_seq_one_letter_code
_entity_poly.pdbx_strand_id
1 'polypeptide(L)'
;EVDVIIWGTGFEVSHPPIGKRVHNEKGECLAELWKDSSPEAYLGTNIENVPNAFLMLGPNVLVYDSFIGLAEAQLQYIVDGLLQMKAKGIAKLSVKSEIIKKHNELVQKHLQTTVFNSGGCKSYYLDANGRNFAAWPWSLKKLKQRLHHLNLEEYEVIYEADLVKVKPKVEEVAG
;
A
#
# COMPACT_ATOMS: atom_id res chain seq x y z
N GLU A 1 -24.47 -39.99 -5.31
CA GLU A 1 -23.22 -40.49 -4.71
C GLU A 1 -22.10 -40.08 -5.64
N VAL A 2 -21.00 -39.56 -5.09
CA VAL A 2 -19.81 -39.18 -5.88
C VAL A 2 -18.59 -39.80 -5.21
N ASP A 3 -17.63 -40.24 -6.00
CA ASP A 3 -16.44 -40.94 -5.51
C ASP A 3 -15.37 -39.98 -4.98
N VAL A 4 -15.33 -38.74 -5.50
CA VAL A 4 -14.36 -37.71 -5.14
C VAL A 4 -15.00 -36.32 -5.24
N ILE A 5 -14.66 -35.44 -4.29
CA ILE A 5 -14.98 -34.01 -4.34
C ILE A 5 -13.67 -33.22 -4.41
N ILE A 6 -13.58 -32.28 -5.36
CA ILE A 6 -12.46 -31.35 -5.50
C ILE A 6 -12.96 -29.93 -5.20
N TRP A 7 -12.36 -29.28 -4.20
CA TRP A 7 -12.65 -27.88 -3.86
C TRP A 7 -11.81 -26.91 -4.71
N GLY A 8 -12.45 -26.35 -5.74
CA GLY A 8 -11.90 -25.27 -6.56
C GLY A 8 -12.41 -23.89 -6.16
N THR A 9 -12.51 -23.60 -4.85
CA THR A 9 -13.17 -22.37 -4.33
C THR A 9 -12.31 -21.11 -4.33
N GLY A 10 -11.04 -21.21 -4.74
CA GLY A 10 -10.11 -20.08 -4.78
C GLY A 10 -9.64 -19.62 -3.40
N PHE A 11 -9.39 -18.32 -3.25
CA PHE A 11 -8.84 -17.69 -2.04
C PHE A 11 -9.67 -16.47 -1.64
N GLU A 12 -9.71 -16.19 -0.33
CA GLU A 12 -10.19 -14.91 0.19
C GLU A 12 -9.10 -13.86 0.03
N VAL A 13 -9.33 -12.87 -0.84
CA VAL A 13 -8.33 -11.86 -1.21
C VAL A 13 -8.69 -10.45 -0.74
N SER A 14 -9.96 -10.20 -0.40
CA SER A 14 -10.45 -8.86 -0.07
C SER A 14 -10.07 -8.41 1.34
N HIS A 15 -9.74 -9.37 2.22
CA HIS A 15 -9.34 -9.12 3.61
C HIS A 15 -7.95 -9.74 3.89
N PRO A 16 -6.85 -9.08 3.47
CA PRO A 16 -5.53 -9.67 3.58
C PRO A 16 -5.14 -9.86 5.06
N PRO A 17 -4.58 -11.03 5.46
CA PRO A 17 -4.27 -11.32 6.86
C PRO A 17 -3.35 -10.30 7.55
N ILE A 18 -2.50 -9.61 6.77
CA ILE A 18 -1.62 -8.55 7.29
C ILE A 18 -2.42 -7.39 7.91
N GLY A 19 -3.63 -7.12 7.41
CA GLY A 19 -4.50 -6.07 7.92
C GLY A 19 -4.88 -6.27 9.38
N LYS A 20 -4.94 -7.53 9.86
CA LYS A 20 -5.25 -7.87 11.26
C LYS A 20 -4.06 -7.70 12.21
N ARG A 21 -2.86 -7.41 11.68
CA ARG A 21 -1.61 -7.36 12.45
C ARG A 21 -0.98 -5.97 12.45
N VAL A 22 -1.26 -5.18 11.41
CA VAL A 22 -0.69 -3.84 11.25
C VAL A 22 -1.65 -2.80 11.82
N HIS A 23 -1.09 -1.91 12.63
CA HIS A 23 -1.76 -0.73 13.15
C HIS A 23 -1.09 0.50 12.55
N ASN A 24 -1.87 1.51 12.22
CA ASN A 24 -1.34 2.80 11.80
C ASN A 24 -0.77 3.57 13.01
N GLU A 25 -0.15 4.72 12.78
CA GLU A 25 0.45 5.54 13.84
C GLU A 25 -0.57 6.15 14.82
N LYS A 26 -1.86 6.09 14.49
CA LYS A 26 -2.97 6.46 15.37
C LYS A 26 -3.44 5.30 16.25
N GLY A 27 -2.84 4.12 16.10
CA GLY A 27 -3.21 2.90 16.83
C GLY A 27 -4.40 2.14 16.23
N GLU A 28 -4.83 2.50 15.01
CA GLU A 28 -5.99 1.90 14.35
C GLU A 28 -5.57 0.68 13.52
N CYS A 29 -6.30 -0.44 13.68
CA CYS A 29 -6.06 -1.67 12.93
C CYS A 29 -6.50 -1.53 11.47
N LEU A 30 -5.63 -1.91 10.52
CA LEU A 30 -5.95 -1.79 9.09
C LEU A 30 -7.18 -2.61 8.68
N ALA A 31 -7.38 -3.79 9.26
CA ALA A 31 -8.56 -4.62 8.97
C ALA A 31 -9.87 -3.94 9.39
N GLU A 32 -9.86 -3.12 10.45
CA GLU A 32 -11.03 -2.36 10.88
C GLU A 32 -11.24 -1.13 9.97
N LEU A 33 -10.16 -0.42 9.61
CA LEU A 33 -10.23 0.70 8.68
C LEU A 33 -10.80 0.28 7.31
N TRP A 34 -10.37 -0.87 6.80
CA TRP A 34 -10.82 -1.41 5.51
C TRP A 34 -12.14 -2.18 5.57
N LYS A 35 -12.79 -2.27 6.73
CA LYS A 35 -14.11 -2.90 6.83
C LYS A 35 -15.19 -2.00 6.25
N ASP A 36 -15.16 -0.74 6.66
CA ASP A 36 -16.11 0.30 6.24
C ASP A 36 -15.59 1.11 5.04
N SER A 37 -14.38 0.81 4.57
CA SER A 37 -13.74 1.37 3.37
C SER A 37 -13.13 0.26 2.51
N SER A 38 -12.24 0.58 1.59
CA SER A 38 -11.57 -0.41 0.73
C SER A 38 -10.06 -0.36 0.97
N PRO A 39 -9.35 -1.50 0.82
CA PRO A 39 -7.90 -1.50 0.84
C PRO A 39 -7.30 -0.52 -0.16
N GLU A 40 -6.43 0.35 0.33
CA GLU A 40 -5.79 1.41 -0.43
C GLU A 40 -4.30 1.49 -0.09
N ALA A 41 -3.48 1.75 -1.11
CA ALA A 41 -2.06 1.98 -0.96
C ALA A 41 -1.56 2.83 -2.13
N TYR A 42 -0.58 3.69 -1.86
CA TYR A 42 0.13 4.43 -2.89
C TYR A 42 1.08 3.48 -3.63
N LEU A 43 0.86 3.34 -4.94
CA LEU A 43 1.61 2.42 -5.81
C LEU A 43 1.65 0.98 -5.26
N GLY A 44 0.58 0.56 -4.57
CA GLY A 44 0.49 -0.75 -3.92
C GLY A 44 1.52 -1.01 -2.83
N THR A 45 2.22 0.04 -2.38
CA THR A 45 3.42 -0.08 -1.54
C THR A 45 3.28 0.65 -0.21
N ASN A 46 2.95 1.93 -0.21
CA ASN A 46 2.86 2.70 1.04
C ASN A 46 1.40 2.90 1.46
N ILE A 47 1.12 2.68 2.75
CA ILE A 47 -0.23 2.79 3.33
C ILE A 47 -0.30 4.10 4.12
N GLU A 48 -1.44 4.78 4.04
CA GLU A 48 -1.65 6.04 4.75
C GLU A 48 -1.48 5.85 6.27
N ASN A 49 -0.78 6.78 6.93
CA ASN A 49 -0.54 6.75 8.38
C ASN A 49 0.22 5.50 8.88
N VAL A 50 0.87 4.70 8.01
CA VAL A 50 1.74 3.57 8.42
C VAL A 50 3.19 3.90 8.07
N PRO A 51 3.86 4.77 8.85
CA PRO A 51 5.20 5.25 8.52
C PRO A 51 6.22 4.11 8.49
N ASN A 52 7.23 4.25 7.64
CA ASN A 52 8.34 3.29 7.46
C ASN A 52 7.92 1.87 7.04
N ALA A 53 6.64 1.65 6.69
CA ALA A 53 6.14 0.38 6.21
C ALA A 53 6.01 0.39 4.68
N PHE A 54 6.41 -0.72 4.08
CA PHE A 54 6.26 -1.00 2.66
C PHE A 54 5.57 -2.35 2.48
N LEU A 55 4.51 -2.37 1.69
CA LEU A 55 3.77 -3.57 1.31
C LEU A 55 4.23 -4.05 -0.07
N MET A 56 4.40 -5.36 -0.22
CA MET A 56 4.64 -5.99 -1.51
C MET A 56 3.32 -6.55 -2.03
N LEU A 57 3.06 -6.37 -3.33
CA LEU A 57 1.85 -6.85 -4.00
C LEU A 57 0.57 -6.39 -3.28
N GLY A 58 0.54 -5.13 -2.87
CA GLY A 58 -0.59 -4.52 -2.19
C GLY A 58 -1.80 -4.24 -3.09
N PRO A 59 -2.77 -3.46 -2.60
CA PRO A 59 -3.94 -3.08 -3.39
C PRO A 59 -3.56 -2.20 -4.59
N ASN A 60 -4.45 -2.14 -5.58
CA ASN A 60 -4.37 -1.28 -6.77
C ASN A 60 -3.13 -1.47 -7.67
N VAL A 61 -2.45 -2.62 -7.61
CA VAL A 61 -1.27 -2.92 -8.46
C VAL A 61 -1.40 -4.19 -9.28
N LEU A 62 -2.51 -4.93 -9.17
CA LEU A 62 -2.72 -6.12 -9.97
C LEU A 62 -2.82 -5.74 -11.45
N VAL A 63 -1.82 -6.17 -12.19
CA VAL A 63 -1.74 -6.06 -13.65
C VAL A 63 -1.89 -7.45 -14.25
N TYR A 64 -2.55 -7.53 -15.40
CA TYR A 64 -2.62 -8.77 -16.19
C TYR A 64 -1.33 -8.92 -17.01
N ASP A 65 -0.24 -9.14 -16.28
CA ASP A 65 1.14 -9.23 -16.75
C ASP A 65 1.94 -10.09 -15.73
N SER A 66 3.25 -10.24 -15.93
CA SER A 66 4.10 -10.98 -14.98
C SER A 66 4.11 -10.35 -13.58
N PHE A 67 3.61 -11.09 -12.58
CA PHE A 67 3.72 -10.73 -11.16
C PHE A 67 5.17 -10.59 -10.69
N ILE A 68 6.10 -11.37 -11.25
CA ILE A 68 7.53 -11.24 -10.96
C ILE A 68 8.03 -9.87 -11.41
N GLY A 69 7.63 -9.44 -12.62
CA GLY A 69 8.02 -8.14 -13.15
C GLY A 69 7.47 -6.96 -12.34
N LEU A 70 6.28 -7.12 -11.74
CA LEU A 70 5.74 -6.16 -10.76
C LEU A 70 6.55 -6.18 -9.46
N ALA A 71 6.78 -7.37 -8.89
CA ALA A 71 7.51 -7.53 -7.64
C ALA A 71 8.93 -6.96 -7.72
N GLU A 72 9.66 -7.19 -8.82
CA GLU A 72 10.97 -6.60 -9.06
C GLU A 72 10.92 -5.06 -9.07
N ALA A 73 9.90 -4.48 -9.68
CA ALA A 73 9.73 -3.03 -9.73
C ALA A 73 9.39 -2.44 -8.35
N GLN A 74 8.53 -3.09 -7.57
CA GLN A 74 8.27 -2.69 -6.19
C GLN A 74 9.50 -2.84 -5.31
N LEU A 75 10.27 -3.92 -5.47
CA LEU A 75 11.50 -4.14 -4.72
C LEU A 75 12.52 -3.03 -5.01
N GLN A 76 12.71 -2.66 -6.28
CA GLN A 76 13.57 -1.55 -6.68
C GLN A 76 13.15 -0.24 -5.99
N TYR A 77 11.85 0.07 -6.02
CA TYR A 77 11.27 1.25 -5.37
C TYR A 77 11.53 1.27 -3.85
N ILE A 78 11.31 0.15 -3.18
CA ILE A 78 11.48 0.01 -1.73
C ILE A 78 12.96 0.14 -1.35
N VAL A 79 13.85 -0.56 -2.05
CA VAL A 79 15.30 -0.50 -1.80
C VAL A 79 15.82 0.92 -1.99
N ASP A 80 15.39 1.60 -3.06
CA ASP A 80 15.72 3.00 -3.29
C ASP A 80 15.27 3.89 -2.11
N GLY A 81 14.04 3.74 -1.64
CA GLY A 81 13.52 4.43 -0.46
C GLY A 81 14.36 4.19 0.80
N LEU A 82 14.68 2.94 1.10
CA LEU A 82 15.49 2.55 2.26
C LEU A 82 16.92 3.12 2.18
N LEU A 83 17.53 3.11 0.99
CA LEU A 83 18.85 3.71 0.76
C LEU A 83 18.81 5.23 0.95
N GLN A 84 17.77 5.91 0.46
CA GLN A 84 17.58 7.35 0.67
C GLN A 84 17.38 7.67 2.15
N MET A 85 16.58 6.88 2.88
CA MET A 85 16.37 7.06 4.31
C MET A 85 17.69 6.95 5.07
N LYS A 86 18.49 5.92 4.78
CA LYS A 86 19.81 5.72 5.37
C LYS A 86 20.78 6.85 5.05
N ALA A 87 20.86 7.25 3.78
CA ALA A 87 21.82 8.27 3.33
C ALA A 87 21.51 9.67 3.88
N LYS A 88 20.23 9.98 4.11
CA LYS A 88 19.77 11.31 4.55
C LYS A 88 19.43 11.37 6.05
N GLY A 89 19.53 10.26 6.79
CA GLY A 89 19.14 10.19 8.19
C GLY A 89 17.64 10.44 8.41
N ILE A 90 16.78 9.83 7.60
CA ILE A 90 15.31 9.94 7.72
C ILE A 90 14.82 8.89 8.73
N ALA A 91 14.21 9.35 9.81
CA ALA A 91 13.65 8.51 10.87
C ALA A 91 12.16 8.15 10.63
N LYS A 92 11.39 9.04 10.00
CA LYS A 92 10.00 8.79 9.60
C LYS A 92 9.84 9.10 8.12
N LEU A 93 9.30 8.16 7.37
CA LEU A 93 8.86 8.31 5.99
C LEU A 93 7.38 7.88 5.92
N SER A 94 6.49 8.83 5.65
CA SER A 94 5.05 8.58 5.50
C SER A 94 4.56 9.18 4.19
N VAL A 95 3.75 8.45 3.40
CA VAL A 95 3.17 9.02 2.19
C VAL A 95 2.19 10.14 2.59
N LYS A 96 2.24 11.27 1.89
CA LYS A 96 1.32 12.40 2.13
C LYS A 96 -0.13 12.00 1.84
N SER A 97 -1.06 12.37 2.71
CA SER A 97 -2.49 12.05 2.60
C SER A 97 -3.09 12.49 1.25
N GLU A 98 -2.75 13.68 0.77
CA GLU A 98 -3.24 14.19 -0.52
C GLU A 98 -2.69 13.41 -1.72
N ILE A 99 -1.48 12.86 -1.61
CA ILE A 99 -0.85 12.08 -2.69
C ILE A 99 -1.53 10.72 -2.81
N ILE A 100 -1.67 9.99 -1.69
CA ILE A 100 -2.31 8.68 -1.70
C ILE A 100 -3.79 8.80 -2.09
N LYS A 101 -4.51 9.80 -1.57
CA LYS A 101 -5.91 10.06 -1.96
C LYS A 101 -6.04 10.31 -3.46
N LYS A 102 -5.27 11.26 -4.01
CA LYS A 102 -5.30 11.59 -5.44
C LYS A 102 -4.93 10.39 -6.31
N HIS A 103 -3.98 9.57 -5.85
CA HIS A 103 -3.60 8.33 -6.53
C HIS A 103 -4.77 7.34 -6.61
N ASN A 104 -5.40 7.03 -5.47
CA ASN A 104 -6.50 6.07 -5.41
C ASN A 104 -7.74 6.59 -6.15
N GLU A 105 -8.08 7.87 -6.04
CA GLU A 105 -9.17 8.49 -6.83
C GLU A 105 -8.92 8.33 -8.34
N LEU A 106 -7.69 8.56 -8.80
CA LEU A 106 -7.33 8.42 -10.20
C LEU A 106 -7.42 6.96 -10.67
N VAL A 107 -6.94 6.01 -9.87
CA VAL A 107 -7.06 4.56 -10.12
C VAL A 107 -8.53 4.18 -10.26
N GLN A 108 -9.36 4.53 -9.28
CA GLN A 108 -10.78 4.16 -9.29
C GLN A 108 -11.53 4.79 -10.45
N LYS A 109 -11.25 6.06 -10.77
CA LYS A 109 -11.84 6.73 -11.93
C LYS A 109 -11.60 5.96 -13.23
N HIS A 110 -10.37 5.46 -13.43
CA HIS A 110 -10.02 4.76 -14.67
C HIS A 110 -10.45 3.30 -14.66
N LEU A 111 -10.54 2.66 -13.48
CA LEU A 111 -11.06 1.29 -13.38
C LEU A 111 -12.50 1.17 -13.87
N GLN A 112 -13.33 2.22 -13.72
CA GLN A 112 -14.71 2.24 -14.20
C GLN A 112 -14.86 1.91 -15.69
N THR A 113 -13.89 2.28 -16.53
CA THR A 113 -13.93 2.03 -17.98
C THR A 113 -13.22 0.74 -18.40
N THR A 114 -12.68 -0.03 -17.45
CA THR A 114 -11.99 -1.30 -17.73
C THR A 114 -12.95 -2.48 -17.69
N VAL A 115 -12.54 -3.59 -18.30
CA VAL A 115 -13.24 -4.88 -18.19
C VAL A 115 -13.29 -5.44 -16.77
N PHE A 116 -12.48 -4.92 -15.84
CA PHE A 116 -12.47 -5.37 -14.45
C PHE A 116 -13.67 -4.85 -13.64
N ASN A 117 -14.28 -3.74 -14.10
CA ASN A 117 -15.51 -3.19 -13.50
C ASN A 117 -16.70 -3.21 -14.47
N SER A 118 -16.43 -3.31 -15.78
CA SER A 118 -17.48 -3.39 -16.80
C SER A 118 -18.07 -4.80 -16.86
N GLY A 119 -19.39 -4.91 -17.05
CA GLY A 119 -20.07 -6.20 -17.30
C GLY A 119 -20.86 -6.77 -16.11
N GLY A 120 -20.89 -6.10 -14.96
CA GLY A 120 -21.80 -6.44 -13.85
C GLY A 120 -21.50 -7.75 -13.09
N CYS A 121 -20.40 -8.43 -13.43
CA CYS A 121 -19.97 -9.63 -12.73
C CYS A 121 -19.35 -9.29 -11.36
N LYS A 122 -19.85 -9.92 -10.29
CA LYS A 122 -19.16 -9.95 -9.00
C LYS A 122 -17.92 -10.82 -9.12
N SER A 123 -16.75 -10.19 -9.24
CA SER A 123 -15.45 -10.86 -9.28
C SER A 123 -14.76 -10.77 -7.93
N TYR A 124 -13.69 -11.55 -7.72
CA TYR A 124 -12.87 -11.48 -6.51
C TYR A 124 -12.05 -10.18 -6.37
N TYR A 125 -12.10 -9.30 -7.38
CA TYR A 125 -11.49 -7.97 -7.31
C TYR A 125 -12.36 -6.94 -6.60
N LEU A 126 -13.67 -7.20 -6.48
CA LEU A 126 -14.61 -6.33 -5.80
C LEU A 126 -14.71 -6.75 -4.33
N ASP A 127 -14.54 -5.79 -3.43
CA ASP A 127 -14.78 -6.01 -2.01
C ASP A 127 -16.28 -5.95 -1.67
N ALA A 128 -16.61 -6.06 -0.37
CA ALA A 128 -17.98 -5.96 0.12
C ALA A 128 -18.65 -4.61 -0.18
N ASN A 129 -17.86 -3.57 -0.45
CA ASN A 129 -18.32 -2.22 -0.81
C ASN A 129 -18.52 -2.07 -2.32
N GLY A 130 -18.31 -3.13 -3.11
CA GLY A 130 -18.41 -3.12 -4.56
C GLY A 130 -17.28 -2.37 -5.24
N ARG A 131 -16.19 -2.08 -4.52
CA ARG A 131 -15.05 -1.33 -5.01
C ARG A 131 -13.93 -2.27 -5.42
N ASN A 132 -13.31 -1.97 -6.56
CA ASN A 132 -12.17 -2.73 -7.04
C ASN A 132 -10.91 -2.31 -6.27
N PHE A 133 -10.48 -3.16 -5.34
CA PHE A 133 -9.32 -2.89 -4.47
C PHE A 133 -8.00 -3.43 -5.07
N ALA A 134 -8.08 -4.22 -6.14
CA ALA A 134 -6.95 -5.01 -6.62
C ALA A 134 -6.29 -4.43 -7.87
N ALA A 135 -7.09 -4.09 -8.89
CA ALA A 135 -6.59 -3.90 -10.25
C ALA A 135 -5.90 -2.55 -10.46
N TRP A 136 -4.88 -2.57 -11.31
CA TRP A 136 -4.26 -1.38 -11.88
C TRP A 136 -4.83 -1.14 -13.29
N PRO A 137 -5.44 0.02 -13.59
CA PRO A 137 -6.17 0.22 -14.83
C PRO A 137 -5.29 0.54 -16.06
N TRP A 138 -3.97 0.64 -15.88
CA TRP A 138 -3.02 0.92 -16.96
C TRP A 138 -2.04 -0.24 -17.17
N SER A 139 -1.03 -0.06 -18.04
CA SER A 139 -0.04 -1.10 -18.33
C SER A 139 0.98 -1.30 -17.20
N LEU A 140 1.59 -2.48 -17.14
CA LEU A 140 2.76 -2.74 -16.28
C LEU A 140 3.89 -1.75 -16.57
N LYS A 141 4.11 -1.36 -17.84
CA LYS A 141 5.10 -0.32 -18.20
C LYS A 141 4.83 0.99 -17.46
N LYS A 142 3.57 1.43 -17.37
CA LYS A 142 3.20 2.66 -16.66
C LYS A 142 3.46 2.52 -15.15
N LEU A 143 3.17 1.37 -14.58
CA LEU A 143 3.44 1.10 -13.16
C LEU A 143 4.95 1.05 -12.87
N LYS A 144 5.74 0.37 -13.71
CA LYS A 144 7.22 0.36 -13.62
C LYS A 144 7.82 1.75 -13.69
N GLN A 145 7.29 2.62 -14.55
CA GLN A 145 7.73 4.02 -14.62
C GLN A 145 7.45 4.78 -13.32
N ARG A 146 6.28 4.55 -12.70
CA ARG A 146 5.91 5.15 -11.41
C ARG A 146 6.76 4.61 -10.26
N LEU A 147 7.13 3.33 -10.30
CA LEU A 147 7.94 2.63 -9.31
C LEU A 147 9.47 2.80 -9.54
N HIS A 148 9.90 3.57 -10.54
CA HIS A 148 11.31 3.62 -10.91
C HIS A 148 12.21 4.18 -9.79
N HIS A 149 11.70 5.13 -9.00
CA HIS A 149 12.43 5.79 -7.91
C HIS A 149 11.45 6.35 -6.88
N LEU A 150 11.81 6.35 -5.60
CA LEU A 150 10.99 6.95 -4.55
C LEU A 150 11.21 8.47 -4.54
N ASN A 151 10.19 9.23 -4.93
CA ASN A 151 10.25 10.69 -4.88
C ASN A 151 9.92 11.20 -3.48
N LEU A 152 10.92 11.65 -2.71
CA LEU A 152 10.73 12.17 -1.36
C LEU A 152 9.76 13.36 -1.26
N GLU A 153 9.52 14.10 -2.35
CA GLU A 153 8.54 15.21 -2.36
C GLU A 153 7.09 14.72 -2.15
N GLU A 154 6.82 13.44 -2.42
CA GLU A 154 5.53 12.79 -2.21
C GLU A 154 5.33 12.29 -0.77
N TYR A 155 6.35 12.46 0.07
CA TYR A 155 6.40 11.95 1.44
C TYR A 155 6.55 13.08 2.46
N GLU A 156 5.96 12.86 3.63
CA GLU A 156 6.34 13.54 4.85
C GLU A 156 7.57 12.84 5.43
N VAL A 157 8.62 13.62 5.68
CA VAL A 157 9.89 13.14 6.20
C VAL A 157 10.19 13.80 7.54
N ILE A 158 10.58 12.99 8.53
CA ILE A 158 11.19 13.49 9.77
C ILE A 158 12.62 12.95 9.83
N TYR A 159 13.58 13.85 10.00
CA TYR A 159 14.99 13.50 10.11
C TYR A 159 15.36 13.15 11.55
N GLU A 160 16.33 12.25 11.72
CA GLU A 160 16.87 11.86 13.03
C GLU A 160 17.35 13.09 13.84
N ALA A 161 17.98 14.06 13.16
CA ALA A 161 18.45 15.30 13.78
C ALA A 161 17.32 16.14 14.40
N ASP A 162 16.10 16.04 13.90
CA ASP A 162 14.94 16.77 14.42
C ASP A 162 14.30 16.05 15.62
N LEU A 163 14.47 14.73 15.73
CA LEU A 163 14.04 13.97 16.91
C LEU A 163 14.92 14.25 18.14
N VAL A 164 16.22 14.52 17.94
CA VAL A 164 17.16 14.82 19.03
C VAL A 164 16.83 16.16 19.71
N LYS A 165 16.26 17.12 18.96
CA LYS A 165 15.87 18.43 19.50
C LYS A 165 14.65 18.37 20.44
N VAL A 166 13.89 17.27 20.44
CA VAL A 166 12.63 17.13 21.18
C VAL A 166 12.81 16.39 22.52
N LYS A 167 13.95 15.74 22.78
CA LYS A 167 14.18 15.10 24.08
C LYS A 167 14.34 16.17 25.19
N PRO A 168 13.54 16.15 26.27
CA PRO A 168 13.80 17.01 27.42
C PRO A 168 15.17 16.64 28.02
N LYS A 169 15.95 17.64 28.44
CA LYS A 169 17.07 17.42 29.36
C LYS A 169 16.48 16.75 30.60
N VAL A 170 16.71 15.46 30.77
CA VAL A 170 16.46 14.81 32.06
C VAL A 170 17.50 15.41 33.00
N GLU A 171 17.06 16.29 33.91
CA GLU A 171 17.89 16.76 35.01
C GLU A 171 18.30 15.54 35.84
N GLU A 172 19.62 15.30 35.93
CA GLU A 172 20.19 14.43 36.95
C GLU A 172 19.82 15.01 38.32
N VAL A 173 18.78 14.47 38.93
CA VAL A 173 18.54 14.67 40.36
C VAL A 173 19.51 13.75 41.07
N ALA A 174 20.63 14.33 41.50
CA ALA A 174 21.52 13.73 42.48
C ALA A 174 20.73 13.47 43.78
N GLY A 175 20.74 12.22 44.23
CA GLY A 175 20.22 11.76 45.51
C GLY A 175 21.01 10.55 45.98
#